data_AF-A0A0S8E1M3-F1
#
_entry.id   AF-A0A0S8E1M3-F1
#
_cell.length_a   1.000
_cell.length_b   1.000
_cell.length_c   1.000
_cell.angle_alpha   90.00
_cell.angle_beta   90.00
_cell.angle_gamma   90.00
#
_symmetry.space_group_name_H-M   'P 1'
#
loop_
_entity.id
_entity.type
_entity.pdbx_description
1 polymer ?
#
loop_
_entity_poly.entity_id
_entity_poly.type
_entity_poly.pdbx_seq_one_letter_code
_entity_poly.pdbx_strand_id
1 'polypeptide(L)'
;MKVPRRKKRTASVGIFGVGFHKYWSQFDGLIDELTQKLNIFVERVRSCQVEVMDFGIVDDARSAYALLPRLKAADLDLVFCHMLTYATSASFAAIVRGLDVPIVLVALQPLKALDYSQASTYMQLCNDDFCSVPEFTGVAIRMGKKPPPVILGSLDDDPKAEAEIVEWCDIAMVLHDLKRARIGHFGHPIEHMLDMQTDQTALTASFGCHIVQTEADELLDCENTVTEEEIEYKKKEILNLFETPEPQSDPVTEKLTDEDLKVAARVAVALDKFVDAHDLDGLAYYYEGQQDSPLRQLVTNLIVGNSLLTAAGFPMCGESDLKTCIAMLIMDRLDIGGSFAEFHPIDFNEGFVLVGHDGPHHINIAEGKPVLRSLSKYHGKPGSGAGVEFKIKEGPITMLSIGVTSGGKFKLILAEGESVHGPIPPTGNTNTRGFFKPDVRTFLKRWVAEGPTHHFALGVGHHARTIEKIAEVLDLESVIVTPTDRV
;
A
#
# COMPACT_ATOMS: atom_id res chain seq x y z
N MET A 1 16.95 10.20 -10.01
CA MET A 1 16.81 8.90 -10.71
C MET A 1 15.93 8.04 -9.82
N LYS A 2 14.94 7.32 -10.35
CA LYS A 2 14.09 6.43 -9.54
C LYS A 2 14.71 5.04 -9.50
N VAL A 3 14.73 4.41 -8.34
CA VAL A 3 15.07 2.98 -8.20
C VAL A 3 13.94 2.16 -8.83
N PRO A 4 14.23 1.22 -9.75
CA PRO A 4 13.21 0.37 -10.34
C PRO A 4 12.63 -0.60 -9.32
N ARG A 5 11.36 -0.96 -9.49
CA ARG A 5 10.69 -1.91 -8.59
C ARG A 5 11.22 -3.34 -8.83
N ARG A 6 11.40 -4.13 -7.77
CA ARG A 6 11.72 -5.57 -7.89
C ARG A 6 10.55 -6.34 -8.48
N LYS A 7 9.32 -5.98 -8.08
CA LYS A 7 8.07 -6.61 -8.50
C LYS A 7 7.12 -5.56 -9.07
N LYS A 8 6.58 -5.82 -10.27
CA LYS A 8 5.55 -4.99 -10.89
C LYS A 8 4.26 -5.07 -10.05
N ARG A 9 3.63 -3.92 -9.80
CA ARG A 9 2.27 -3.87 -9.23
C ARG A 9 1.28 -4.48 -10.23
N THR A 10 0.42 -5.39 -9.76
CA THR A 10 -0.64 -6.00 -10.56
C THR A 10 -1.69 -6.62 -9.64
N ALA A 11 -2.84 -7.01 -10.20
CA ALA A 11 -3.91 -7.75 -9.54
C ALA A 11 -4.72 -8.53 -10.59
N SER A 12 -5.46 -9.55 -10.14
CA SER A 12 -6.43 -10.27 -10.98
C SER A 12 -7.84 -9.75 -10.70
N VAL A 13 -8.46 -9.11 -11.69
CA VAL A 13 -9.79 -8.49 -11.58
C VAL A 13 -10.78 -9.23 -12.46
N GLY A 14 -11.89 -9.68 -11.87
CA GLY A 14 -13.00 -10.26 -12.61
C GLY A 14 -14.05 -9.21 -12.95
N ILE A 15 -14.62 -9.26 -14.15
CA ILE A 15 -15.70 -8.37 -14.56
C ILE A 15 -16.85 -9.21 -15.11
N PHE A 16 -18.07 -8.94 -14.67
CA PHE A 16 -19.27 -9.44 -15.32
C PHE A 16 -20.34 -8.35 -15.37
N GLY A 17 -21.13 -8.35 -16.44
CA GLY A 17 -22.30 -7.49 -16.57
C GLY A 17 -23.55 -8.17 -16.02
N VAL A 18 -24.52 -7.39 -15.55
CA VAL A 18 -25.87 -7.90 -15.24
C VAL A 18 -26.94 -7.24 -16.10
N GLY A 19 -27.92 -8.04 -16.52
CA GLY A 19 -29.09 -7.58 -17.26
C GLY A 19 -30.34 -8.39 -16.91
N PHE A 20 -31.38 -8.28 -17.72
CA PHE A 20 -32.62 -9.02 -17.52
C PHE A 20 -33.08 -9.70 -18.81
N HIS A 21 -33.06 -11.04 -18.80
CA HIS A 21 -33.26 -11.85 -19.99
C HIS A 21 -34.58 -11.63 -20.74
N LYS A 22 -35.60 -11.07 -20.08
CA LYS A 22 -36.88 -10.73 -20.71
C LYS A 22 -36.75 -9.62 -21.75
N TYR A 23 -35.77 -8.73 -21.61
CA TYR A 23 -35.58 -7.62 -22.54
C TYR A 23 -35.05 -8.07 -23.91
N TRP A 24 -34.28 -9.15 -23.97
CA TRP A 24 -33.61 -9.61 -25.20
C TRP A 24 -34.58 -9.90 -26.35
N SER A 25 -35.74 -10.48 -26.06
CA SER A 25 -36.79 -10.73 -27.06
C SER A 25 -37.77 -9.57 -27.25
N GLN A 26 -37.71 -8.55 -26.40
CA GLN A 26 -38.63 -7.42 -26.42
C GLN A 26 -38.06 -6.22 -27.18
N PHE A 27 -36.74 -6.06 -27.18
CA PHE A 27 -36.03 -4.90 -27.71
C PHE A 27 -34.86 -5.36 -28.58
N ASP A 28 -35.09 -5.41 -29.90
CA ASP A 28 -34.09 -5.80 -30.89
C ASP A 28 -32.83 -4.92 -30.76
N GLY A 29 -31.65 -5.55 -30.70
CA GLY A 29 -30.35 -4.87 -30.61
C GLY A 29 -29.90 -4.47 -29.20
N LEU A 30 -30.78 -4.51 -28.19
CA LEU A 30 -30.44 -4.03 -26.84
C LEU A 30 -29.27 -4.80 -26.20
N ILE A 31 -29.25 -6.14 -26.31
CA ILE A 31 -28.16 -6.95 -25.73
C ILE A 31 -26.81 -6.62 -26.36
N ASP A 32 -26.78 -6.29 -27.64
CA ASP A 32 -25.54 -5.92 -28.35
C ASP A 32 -25.03 -4.56 -27.86
N GLU A 33 -25.92 -3.59 -27.67
CA GLU A 33 -25.58 -2.27 -27.12
C GLU A 33 -25.08 -2.36 -25.67
N LEU A 34 -25.73 -3.17 -24.83
CA LEU A 34 -25.27 -3.43 -23.46
C LEU A 34 -23.95 -4.20 -23.44
N THR A 35 -23.72 -5.11 -24.40
CA THR A 35 -22.42 -5.80 -24.53
C THR A 35 -21.31 -4.82 -24.91
N GLN A 36 -21.58 -3.87 -25.82
CA GLN A 36 -20.63 -2.82 -26.16
C GLN A 36 -20.29 -1.95 -24.94
N LYS A 37 -21.30 -1.58 -24.15
CA LYS A 37 -21.12 -0.85 -22.89
C LYS A 37 -20.24 -1.60 -21.90
N LEU A 38 -20.44 -2.92 -21.74
CA LEU A 38 -19.57 -3.76 -20.91
C LEU A 38 -18.12 -3.75 -21.44
N ASN A 39 -17.93 -3.89 -22.75
CA ASN A 39 -16.60 -3.90 -23.36
C ASN A 39 -15.84 -2.59 -23.13
N ILE A 40 -16.53 -1.44 -23.20
CA ILE A 40 -15.92 -0.13 -22.88
C ILE A 40 -15.39 -0.12 -21.44
N PHE A 41 -16.19 -0.60 -20.49
CA PHE A 41 -15.77 -0.70 -19.10
C PHE A 41 -14.59 -1.66 -18.90
N VAL A 42 -14.62 -2.83 -19.56
CA VAL A 42 -13.54 -3.81 -19.50
C VAL A 42 -12.21 -3.21 -20.00
N GLU A 43 -12.22 -2.49 -21.13
CA GLU A 43 -11.02 -1.82 -21.64
C GLU A 43 -10.52 -0.72 -20.69
N ARG A 44 -11.44 0.01 -20.06
CA ARG A 44 -11.08 1.02 -19.06
C ARG A 44 -10.34 0.38 -17.87
N VAL A 45 -10.85 -0.72 -17.32
CA VAL A 45 -10.17 -1.45 -16.23
C VAL A 45 -8.83 -2.03 -16.69
N ARG A 46 -8.73 -2.56 -17.91
CA ARG A 46 -7.44 -3.06 -18.47
C ARG A 46 -6.37 -1.98 -18.52
N SER A 47 -6.74 -0.72 -18.68
CA SER A 47 -5.79 0.39 -18.67
C SER A 47 -5.17 0.69 -17.29
N CYS A 48 -5.74 0.13 -16.20
CA CYS A 48 -5.32 0.35 -14.82
C CYS A 48 -4.24 -0.64 -14.33
N GLN A 49 -3.42 -1.19 -15.23
CA GLN A 49 -2.30 -2.10 -14.90
C GLN A 49 -2.69 -3.40 -14.16
N VAL A 50 -3.95 -3.84 -14.29
CA VAL A 50 -4.46 -5.11 -13.74
C VAL A 50 -4.70 -6.14 -14.85
N GLU A 51 -4.67 -7.41 -14.48
CA GLU A 51 -5.09 -8.51 -15.36
C GLU A 51 -6.61 -8.69 -15.26
N VAL A 52 -7.31 -8.56 -16.39
CA VAL A 52 -8.77 -8.55 -16.42
C VAL A 52 -9.34 -9.81 -17.04
N MET A 53 -10.21 -10.49 -16.29
CA MET A 53 -11.00 -11.62 -16.76
C MET A 53 -12.45 -11.21 -16.96
N ASP A 54 -12.89 -11.16 -18.21
CA ASP A 54 -14.28 -10.89 -18.57
C ASP A 54 -15.11 -12.18 -18.57
N PHE A 55 -16.20 -12.18 -17.80
CA PHE A 55 -17.12 -13.29 -17.65
C PHE A 55 -18.44 -13.12 -18.42
N GLY A 56 -18.60 -12.01 -19.13
CA GLY A 56 -19.79 -11.68 -19.93
C GLY A 56 -21.00 -11.26 -19.09
N ILE A 57 -22.20 -11.38 -19.68
CA ILE A 57 -23.45 -10.94 -19.07
C ILE A 57 -24.14 -12.09 -18.32
N VAL A 58 -24.65 -11.78 -17.13
CA VAL A 58 -25.50 -12.64 -16.29
C VAL A 58 -26.89 -12.01 -16.17
N ASP A 59 -27.93 -12.74 -16.55
CA ASP A 59 -29.26 -12.18 -16.78
C ASP A 59 -30.41 -12.96 -16.12
N ASP A 60 -30.07 -14.04 -15.40
CA ASP A 60 -30.99 -14.83 -14.60
C ASP A 60 -30.27 -15.58 -13.45
N ALA A 61 -31.03 -16.30 -12.64
CA ALA A 61 -30.46 -17.07 -11.53
C ALA A 61 -29.58 -18.23 -12.03
N ARG A 62 -29.96 -18.91 -13.10
CA ARG A 62 -29.25 -20.10 -13.59
C ARG A 62 -27.85 -19.72 -14.06
N SER A 63 -27.71 -18.63 -14.81
CA SER A 63 -26.43 -18.10 -15.27
C SER A 63 -25.57 -17.64 -14.08
N ALA A 64 -26.17 -17.03 -13.05
CA ALA A 64 -25.45 -16.64 -11.83
C ALA A 64 -24.88 -17.84 -11.05
N TYR A 65 -25.66 -18.90 -10.86
CA TYR A 65 -25.19 -20.14 -10.22
C TYR A 65 -24.10 -20.84 -11.04
N ALA A 66 -24.18 -20.78 -12.38
CA ALA A 66 -23.15 -21.32 -13.26
C ALA A 66 -21.86 -20.48 -13.28
N LEU A 67 -21.97 -19.16 -13.06
CA LEU A 67 -20.82 -18.26 -13.01
C LEU A 67 -20.00 -18.40 -11.73
N LEU A 68 -20.65 -18.58 -10.58
CA LEU A 68 -19.96 -18.65 -9.28
C LEU A 68 -18.72 -19.59 -9.23
N PRO A 69 -18.77 -20.86 -9.67
CA PRO A 69 -17.58 -21.71 -9.66
C PRO A 69 -16.46 -21.21 -10.57
N ARG A 70 -16.77 -20.51 -11.67
CA ARG A 70 -15.77 -19.90 -12.56
C ARG A 70 -15.08 -18.71 -11.88
N LEU A 71 -15.84 -17.86 -11.20
CA LEU A 71 -15.28 -16.75 -10.41
C LEU A 71 -14.36 -17.28 -9.30
N LYS A 72 -14.76 -18.34 -8.59
CA LYS A 72 -13.92 -18.96 -7.57
C LYS A 72 -12.64 -19.58 -8.12
N ALA A 73 -12.73 -20.22 -9.30
CA ALA A 73 -11.57 -20.87 -9.93
C ALA A 73 -10.55 -19.89 -10.50
N ALA A 74 -10.92 -18.61 -10.67
CA ALA A 74 -10.10 -17.61 -11.33
C ALA A 74 -9.09 -16.90 -10.41
N ASP A 75 -9.02 -17.26 -9.12
CA ASP A 75 -8.12 -16.65 -8.10
C ASP A 75 -8.09 -15.11 -8.15
N LEU A 76 -9.27 -14.50 -8.20
CA LEU A 76 -9.45 -13.07 -8.32
C LEU A 76 -9.11 -12.36 -7.00
N ASP A 77 -8.67 -11.11 -7.08
CA ASP A 77 -8.44 -10.24 -5.93
C ASP A 77 -9.60 -9.24 -5.74
N LEU A 78 -10.34 -8.94 -6.81
CA LEU A 78 -11.54 -8.09 -6.81
C LEU A 78 -12.48 -8.46 -7.96
N VAL A 79 -13.78 -8.23 -7.78
CA VAL A 79 -14.79 -8.37 -8.85
C VAL A 79 -15.59 -7.09 -9.06
N PHE A 80 -15.67 -6.62 -10.30
CA PHE A 80 -16.66 -5.63 -10.71
C PHE A 80 -17.92 -6.30 -11.24
N CYS A 81 -19.07 -5.90 -10.72
CA CYS A 81 -20.39 -6.25 -11.21
C CYS A 81 -20.98 -5.02 -11.90
N HIS A 82 -20.93 -5.00 -13.23
CA HIS A 82 -21.38 -3.87 -14.04
C HIS A 82 -22.90 -3.93 -14.28
N MET A 83 -23.62 -2.95 -13.78
CA MET A 83 -25.07 -2.83 -13.86
C MET A 83 -25.46 -2.27 -15.23
N LEU A 84 -25.66 -3.12 -16.25
CA LEU A 84 -25.84 -2.65 -17.62
C LEU A 84 -27.22 -2.03 -17.87
N THR A 85 -28.21 -2.50 -17.14
CA THR A 85 -29.62 -2.10 -17.17
C THR A 85 -30.29 -2.64 -15.89
N TYR A 86 -31.63 -2.67 -15.81
CA TYR A 86 -32.32 -3.41 -14.76
C TYR A 86 -31.97 -4.91 -14.82
N ALA A 87 -31.59 -5.46 -13.68
CA ALA A 87 -31.40 -6.88 -13.42
C ALA A 87 -32.11 -7.29 -12.12
N THR A 88 -32.63 -8.50 -12.04
CA THR A 88 -33.21 -9.01 -10.79
C THR A 88 -32.09 -9.44 -9.83
N SER A 89 -32.23 -9.21 -8.53
CA SER A 89 -31.24 -9.63 -7.51
C SER A 89 -30.91 -11.14 -7.54
N ALA A 90 -31.76 -11.96 -8.16
CA ALA A 90 -31.49 -13.38 -8.39
C ALA A 90 -30.25 -13.65 -9.27
N SER A 91 -29.85 -12.71 -10.15
CA SER A 91 -28.62 -12.81 -10.94
C SER A 91 -27.34 -12.49 -10.14
N PHE A 92 -27.48 -12.09 -8.87
CA PHE A 92 -26.38 -11.66 -8.00
C PHE A 92 -26.32 -12.41 -6.67
N ALA A 93 -27.48 -12.79 -6.13
CA ALA A 93 -27.62 -13.38 -4.80
C ALA A 93 -26.72 -14.61 -4.57
N ALA A 94 -26.57 -15.48 -5.56
CA ALA A 94 -25.68 -16.65 -5.45
C ALA A 94 -24.20 -16.24 -5.39
N ILE A 95 -23.82 -15.20 -6.12
CA ILE A 95 -22.45 -14.70 -6.24
C ILE A 95 -22.03 -14.03 -4.93
N VAL A 96 -22.76 -13.02 -4.46
CA VAL A 96 -22.41 -12.27 -3.23
C VAL A 96 -22.41 -13.14 -1.98
N ARG A 97 -23.28 -14.16 -1.93
CA ARG A 97 -23.28 -15.14 -0.83
C ARG A 97 -22.04 -16.02 -0.85
N GLY A 98 -21.64 -16.44 -2.05
CA GLY A 98 -20.67 -17.52 -2.24
C GLY A 98 -19.23 -17.05 -2.42
N LEU A 99 -19.01 -15.78 -2.80
CA LEU A 99 -17.69 -15.25 -3.11
C LEU A 99 -17.05 -14.62 -1.87
N ASP A 100 -15.75 -14.86 -1.70
CA ASP A 100 -14.96 -14.41 -0.55
C ASP A 100 -14.08 -13.19 -0.88
N VAL A 101 -14.06 -12.75 -2.13
CA VAL A 101 -13.34 -11.56 -2.61
C VAL A 101 -14.28 -10.37 -2.69
N PRO A 102 -13.80 -9.12 -2.54
CA PRO A 102 -14.64 -7.94 -2.62
C PRO A 102 -15.33 -7.82 -3.97
N ILE A 103 -16.59 -7.37 -3.93
CA ILE A 103 -17.38 -7.04 -5.12
C ILE A 103 -17.68 -5.54 -5.10
N VAL A 104 -17.47 -4.87 -6.22
CA VAL A 104 -17.82 -3.46 -6.43
C VAL A 104 -18.92 -3.41 -7.50
N LEU A 105 -20.04 -2.75 -7.20
CA LEU A 105 -21.10 -2.51 -8.17
C LEU A 105 -20.74 -1.28 -9.00
N VAL A 106 -20.99 -1.34 -10.31
CA VAL A 106 -20.66 -0.25 -11.24
C VAL A 106 -21.91 0.13 -12.00
N ALA A 107 -22.41 1.34 -11.80
CA ALA A 107 -23.58 1.89 -12.47
C ALA A 107 -23.18 3.12 -13.28
N LEU A 108 -22.85 2.92 -14.55
CA LEU A 108 -22.32 3.95 -15.45
C LEU A 108 -23.25 4.13 -16.65
N GLN A 109 -24.19 5.06 -16.52
CA GLN A 109 -25.14 5.32 -17.60
C GLN A 109 -24.48 6.07 -18.77
N PRO A 110 -24.73 5.71 -20.04
CA PRO A 110 -24.10 6.39 -21.18
C PRO A 110 -24.43 7.88 -21.30
N LEU A 111 -25.71 8.23 -21.15
CA LEU A 111 -26.17 9.61 -21.31
C LEU A 111 -26.08 10.37 -19.98
N LYS A 112 -25.55 11.59 -20.03
CA LYS A 112 -25.55 12.51 -18.87
C LYS A 112 -26.97 12.95 -18.47
N ALA A 113 -27.88 12.99 -19.44
CA ALA A 113 -29.31 13.20 -19.25
C ALA A 113 -30.09 12.65 -20.45
N LEU A 114 -31.31 12.20 -20.22
CA LEU A 114 -32.24 11.85 -21.30
C LEU A 114 -32.83 13.13 -21.92
N ASP A 115 -32.98 13.15 -23.24
CA ASP A 115 -33.89 14.10 -23.88
C ASP A 115 -35.33 13.59 -23.70
N TYR A 116 -36.02 14.12 -22.71
CA TYR A 116 -37.38 13.70 -22.37
C TYR A 116 -38.39 13.89 -23.51
N SER A 117 -38.10 14.73 -24.51
CA SER A 117 -38.97 14.91 -25.67
C SER A 117 -38.83 13.80 -26.72
N GLN A 118 -37.71 13.08 -26.70
CA GLN A 118 -37.38 11.98 -27.62
C GLN A 118 -37.17 10.64 -26.91
N ALA A 119 -37.28 10.61 -25.59
CA ALA A 119 -37.04 9.42 -24.78
C ALA A 119 -37.97 8.28 -25.20
N SER A 120 -37.41 7.08 -25.27
CA SER A 120 -38.13 5.83 -25.51
C SER A 120 -37.78 4.83 -24.40
N THR A 121 -38.56 3.78 -24.26
CA THR A 121 -38.21 2.68 -23.34
C THR A 121 -36.86 2.07 -23.68
N TYR A 122 -36.52 1.96 -24.98
CA TYR A 122 -35.21 1.48 -25.40
C TYR A 122 -34.08 2.37 -24.85
N MET A 123 -34.21 3.69 -25.03
CA MET A 123 -33.26 4.67 -24.50
C MET A 123 -33.16 4.60 -22.97
N GLN A 124 -34.29 4.45 -22.28
CA GLN A 124 -34.33 4.26 -20.84
C GLN A 124 -33.55 2.99 -20.44
N LEU A 125 -33.81 1.85 -21.09
CA LEU A 125 -33.15 0.58 -20.76
C LEU A 125 -31.63 0.62 -20.95
N CYS A 126 -31.10 1.38 -21.91
CA CYS A 126 -29.66 1.59 -22.07
C CYS A 126 -29.02 2.45 -20.95
N ASN A 127 -29.83 3.19 -20.18
CA ASN A 127 -29.41 4.14 -19.15
C ASN A 127 -29.94 3.80 -17.73
N ASP A 128 -30.63 2.68 -17.55
CA ASP A 128 -31.26 2.27 -16.28
C ASP A 128 -30.29 1.49 -15.35
N ASP A 129 -29.00 1.84 -15.35
CA ASP A 129 -27.91 1.17 -14.61
C ASP A 129 -28.14 1.12 -13.10
N PHE A 130 -28.62 2.23 -12.52
CA PHE A 130 -28.75 2.35 -11.07
C PHE A 130 -29.97 1.61 -10.50
N CYS A 131 -30.96 1.31 -11.34
CA CYS A 131 -32.29 0.85 -10.92
C CYS A 131 -32.23 -0.38 -9.99
N SER A 132 -31.34 -1.33 -10.28
CA SER A 132 -31.20 -2.58 -9.52
C SER A 132 -30.22 -2.51 -8.35
N VAL A 133 -29.44 -1.44 -8.21
CA VAL A 133 -28.43 -1.31 -7.14
C VAL A 133 -29.05 -1.43 -5.73
N PRO A 134 -30.18 -0.78 -5.40
CA PRO A 134 -30.85 -0.97 -4.11
C PRO A 134 -31.32 -2.43 -3.86
N GLU A 135 -31.75 -3.13 -4.91
CA GLU A 135 -32.18 -4.53 -4.80
C GLU A 135 -30.99 -5.44 -4.48
N PHE A 136 -29.84 -5.20 -5.11
CA PHE A 136 -28.60 -5.98 -4.96
C PHE A 136 -27.96 -5.75 -3.58
N THR A 137 -27.86 -4.49 -3.17
CA THR A 137 -27.34 -4.14 -1.83
C THR A 137 -28.28 -4.65 -0.73
N GLY A 138 -29.59 -4.56 -0.93
CA GLY A 138 -30.60 -5.11 -0.01
C GLY A 138 -30.48 -6.62 0.18
N VAL A 139 -30.27 -7.40 -0.89
CA VAL A 139 -30.09 -8.86 -0.76
C VAL A 139 -28.77 -9.22 -0.07
N ALA A 140 -27.68 -8.47 -0.32
CA ALA A 140 -26.38 -8.68 0.33
C ALA A 140 -26.50 -8.51 1.86
N ILE A 141 -27.15 -7.42 2.30
CA ILE A 141 -27.41 -7.16 3.73
C ILE A 141 -28.24 -8.28 4.36
N ARG A 142 -29.30 -8.73 3.68
CA ARG A 142 -30.15 -9.84 4.15
C ARG A 142 -29.40 -11.18 4.24
N MET A 143 -28.24 -11.30 3.59
CA MET A 143 -27.35 -12.45 3.65
C MET A 143 -26.21 -12.28 4.66
N GLY A 144 -26.21 -11.22 5.47
CA GLY A 144 -25.19 -10.95 6.49
C GLY A 144 -23.88 -10.40 5.92
N LYS A 145 -23.88 -9.92 4.67
CA LYS A 145 -22.73 -9.24 4.06
C LYS A 145 -22.89 -7.72 4.21
N LYS A 146 -21.77 -6.99 4.18
CA LYS A 146 -21.80 -5.53 3.99
C LYS A 146 -22.37 -5.23 2.60
N PRO A 147 -23.12 -4.13 2.41
CA PRO A 147 -23.54 -3.73 1.07
C PRO A 147 -22.28 -3.45 0.23
N PRO A 148 -22.19 -4.00 -0.99
CA PRO A 148 -21.10 -3.67 -1.90
C PRO A 148 -20.96 -2.16 -2.11
N PRO A 149 -19.73 -1.64 -2.19
CA PRO A 149 -19.49 -0.28 -2.66
C PRO A 149 -20.01 -0.11 -4.09
N VAL A 150 -20.35 1.13 -4.45
CA VAL A 150 -20.96 1.49 -5.73
C VAL A 150 -20.18 2.61 -6.38
N ILE A 151 -19.69 2.38 -7.60
CA ILE A 151 -19.24 3.44 -8.50
C ILE A 151 -20.46 3.91 -9.29
N LEU A 152 -20.77 5.21 -9.21
CA LEU A 152 -21.95 5.81 -9.84
C LEU A 152 -21.54 7.04 -10.66
N GLY A 153 -21.92 7.06 -11.94
CA GLY A 153 -21.58 8.18 -12.82
C GLY A 153 -22.08 8.00 -14.25
N SER A 154 -21.51 8.79 -15.17
CA SER A 154 -21.68 8.55 -16.60
C SER A 154 -20.59 7.65 -17.18
N LEU A 155 -20.93 6.87 -18.21
CA LEU A 155 -19.97 6.02 -18.90
C LEU A 155 -18.84 6.85 -19.51
N ASP A 156 -19.18 7.98 -20.13
CA ASP A 156 -18.22 8.85 -20.81
C ASP A 156 -18.07 10.19 -20.10
N ASP A 157 -16.86 10.77 -20.18
CA ASP A 157 -16.52 12.10 -19.68
C ASP A 157 -16.91 12.33 -18.20
N ASP A 158 -16.60 11.36 -17.33
CA ASP A 158 -16.83 11.43 -15.88
C ASP A 158 -15.53 11.17 -15.08
N PRO A 159 -14.75 12.22 -14.79
CA PRO A 159 -13.51 12.08 -14.04
C PRO A 159 -13.67 11.50 -12.64
N LYS A 160 -14.86 11.61 -12.02
CA LYS A 160 -15.10 11.06 -10.68
C LYS A 160 -15.22 9.54 -10.74
N ALA A 161 -16.03 9.03 -11.67
CA ALA A 161 -16.16 7.60 -11.90
C ALA A 161 -14.83 6.98 -12.35
N GLU A 162 -14.07 7.67 -13.22
CA GLU A 162 -12.73 7.23 -13.63
C GLU A 162 -11.77 7.11 -12.43
N ALA A 163 -11.76 8.10 -11.54
CA ALA A 163 -10.93 8.07 -10.33
C ALA A 163 -11.31 6.92 -9.40
N GLU A 164 -12.61 6.63 -9.21
CA GLU A 164 -13.06 5.49 -8.40
C GLU A 164 -12.67 4.13 -9.01
N ILE A 165 -12.71 4.00 -10.35
CA ILE A 165 -12.26 2.77 -11.03
C ILE A 165 -10.77 2.54 -10.78
N VAL A 166 -9.95 3.59 -10.94
CA VAL A 166 -8.51 3.53 -10.68
C VAL A 166 -8.25 3.17 -9.21
N GLU A 167 -8.93 3.82 -8.27
CA GLU A 167 -8.79 3.56 -6.84
C GLU A 167 -9.10 2.09 -6.49
N TRP A 168 -10.18 1.52 -7.03
CA TRP A 168 -10.51 0.11 -6.78
C TRP A 168 -9.52 -0.86 -7.45
N CYS A 169 -8.91 -0.48 -8.57
CA CYS A 169 -7.81 -1.25 -9.16
C CYS A 169 -6.54 -1.19 -8.28
N ASP A 170 -6.20 -0.02 -7.72
CA ASP A 170 -5.10 0.14 -6.78
C ASP A 170 -5.34 -0.67 -5.49
N ILE A 171 -6.56 -0.66 -4.95
CA ILE A 171 -6.97 -1.51 -3.82
C ILE A 171 -6.78 -3.00 -4.17
N ALA A 172 -7.16 -3.42 -5.38
CA ALA A 172 -6.97 -4.81 -5.81
C ALA A 172 -5.47 -5.20 -5.82
N MET A 173 -4.56 -4.30 -6.20
CA MET A 173 -3.10 -4.56 -6.16
C MET A 173 -2.57 -4.70 -4.73
N VAL A 174 -3.12 -3.93 -3.78
CA VAL A 174 -2.79 -4.08 -2.36
C VAL A 174 -3.23 -5.45 -1.85
N LEU A 175 -4.48 -5.84 -2.12
CA LEU A 175 -5.02 -7.13 -1.69
C LEU A 175 -4.28 -8.31 -2.32
N HIS A 176 -3.88 -8.18 -3.60
CA HIS A 176 -3.14 -9.19 -4.33
C HIS A 176 -1.83 -9.56 -3.63
N ASP A 177 -1.02 -8.55 -3.32
CA ASP A 177 0.29 -8.75 -2.70
C ASP A 177 0.15 -9.07 -1.20
N LEU A 178 -0.76 -8.44 -0.43
CA LEU A 178 -0.97 -8.78 0.99
C LEU A 178 -1.28 -10.28 1.19
N LYS A 179 -2.19 -10.84 0.38
CA LYS A 179 -2.60 -12.26 0.47
C LYS A 179 -1.46 -13.23 0.17
N ARG A 180 -0.39 -12.78 -0.47
CA ARG A 180 0.69 -13.64 -1.01
C ARG A 180 2.07 -13.30 -0.47
N ALA A 181 2.20 -12.17 0.22
CA ALA A 181 3.48 -11.64 0.66
C ALA A 181 4.20 -12.61 1.60
N ARG A 182 5.48 -12.80 1.34
CA ARG A 182 6.41 -13.54 2.19
C ARG A 182 7.30 -12.55 2.91
N ILE A 183 7.03 -12.30 4.19
CA ILE A 183 7.77 -11.32 4.98
C ILE A 183 8.80 -12.06 5.82
N GLY A 184 10.09 -11.84 5.52
CA GLY A 184 11.18 -12.35 6.33
C GLY A 184 11.17 -11.74 7.71
N HIS A 185 11.55 -12.52 8.71
CA HIS A 185 11.64 -12.06 10.08
C HIS A 185 12.78 -12.77 10.82
N PHE A 186 13.80 -12.01 11.20
CA PHE A 186 14.88 -12.51 12.06
C PHE A 186 15.09 -11.62 13.28
N GLY A 187 15.40 -12.28 14.41
CA GLY A 187 15.55 -11.65 15.71
C GLY A 187 14.22 -11.41 16.43
N HIS A 188 14.16 -10.33 17.20
CA HIS A 188 13.03 -10.00 18.08
C HIS A 188 12.89 -8.49 18.28
N PRO A 189 11.73 -7.99 18.73
CA PRO A 189 11.61 -6.59 19.12
C PRO A 189 12.56 -6.25 20.26
N ILE A 190 12.95 -4.98 20.37
CA ILE A 190 13.79 -4.50 21.48
C ILE A 190 13.12 -4.84 22.81
N GLU A 191 13.93 -5.29 23.78
CA GLU A 191 13.45 -5.57 25.13
C GLU A 191 12.72 -4.31 25.67
N HIS A 192 11.47 -4.47 26.10
CA HIS A 192 10.56 -3.41 26.56
C HIS A 192 9.75 -2.63 25.50
N MET A 193 9.93 -2.85 24.19
CA MET A 193 9.05 -2.28 23.16
C MET A 193 7.79 -3.14 22.96
N LEU A 194 6.86 -3.03 23.90
CA LEU A 194 5.64 -3.84 23.91
C LEU A 194 4.66 -3.51 22.77
N ASP A 195 4.71 -2.31 22.21
CA ASP A 195 3.89 -1.91 21.07
C ASP A 195 4.34 -2.56 19.76
N MET A 196 5.59 -3.02 19.67
CA MET A 196 6.15 -3.73 18.49
C MET A 196 5.77 -5.23 18.46
N GLN A 197 5.40 -5.81 19.59
CA GLN A 197 5.03 -7.23 19.69
C GLN A 197 3.86 -7.56 18.75
N THR A 198 3.96 -8.71 18.08
CA THR A 198 2.98 -9.11 17.06
C THR A 198 2.84 -10.64 17.03
N ASP A 199 1.60 -11.11 17.00
CA ASP A 199 1.29 -12.51 16.70
C ASP A 199 1.37 -12.73 15.18
N GLN A 200 2.33 -13.54 14.73
CA GLN A 200 2.50 -13.88 13.31
C GLN A 200 1.27 -14.61 12.74
N THR A 201 0.56 -15.39 13.56
CA THR A 201 -0.69 -16.06 13.14
C THR A 201 -1.78 -15.04 12.86
N ALA A 202 -1.86 -13.98 13.67
CA ALA A 202 -2.82 -12.91 13.45
C ALA A 202 -2.56 -12.19 12.12
N LEU A 203 -1.29 -11.98 11.73
CA LEU A 203 -0.95 -11.38 10.44
C LEU A 203 -1.48 -12.22 9.27
N THR A 204 -1.26 -13.53 9.30
CA THR A 204 -1.83 -14.44 8.29
C THR A 204 -3.36 -14.42 8.31
N ALA A 205 -3.99 -14.41 9.48
CA ALA A 205 -5.44 -14.42 9.60
C ALA A 205 -6.10 -13.13 9.08
N SER A 206 -5.44 -11.97 9.25
CA SER A 206 -5.99 -10.66 8.88
C SER A 206 -5.60 -10.19 7.49
N PHE A 207 -4.36 -10.47 7.05
CA PHE A 207 -3.82 -9.95 5.79
C PHE A 207 -3.55 -11.06 4.76
N GLY A 208 -3.44 -12.32 5.19
CA GLY A 208 -3.13 -13.46 4.33
C GLY A 208 -1.63 -13.70 4.10
N CYS A 209 -0.75 -12.77 4.52
CA CYS A 209 0.68 -12.89 4.35
C CYS A 209 1.29 -14.02 5.22
N HIS A 210 2.46 -14.50 4.82
CA HIS A 210 3.22 -15.49 5.56
C HIS A 210 4.49 -14.88 6.12
N ILE A 211 4.73 -15.09 7.42
CA ILE A 211 5.97 -14.68 8.06
C ILE A 211 6.98 -15.82 7.96
N VAL A 212 8.05 -15.58 7.19
CA VAL A 212 9.15 -16.51 7.01
C VAL A 212 10.14 -16.27 8.16
N GLN A 213 10.26 -17.24 9.05
CA GLN A 213 11.27 -17.20 10.11
C GLN A 213 12.64 -17.44 9.47
N THR A 214 13.48 -16.42 9.48
CA THR A 214 14.84 -16.45 8.97
C THR A 214 15.81 -16.18 10.11
N GLU A 215 17.09 -16.43 9.88
CA GLU A 215 18.15 -16.18 10.88
C GLU A 215 19.17 -15.15 10.37
N ALA A 216 19.72 -14.35 11.27
CA ALA A 216 20.71 -13.34 10.90
C ALA A 216 22.01 -13.97 10.34
N ASP A 217 22.36 -15.19 10.78
CA ASP A 217 23.48 -15.96 10.23
C ASP A 217 23.27 -16.36 8.76
N GLU A 218 22.03 -16.54 8.29
CA GLU A 218 21.74 -16.81 6.87
C GLU A 218 22.08 -15.59 5.99
N LEU A 219 21.91 -14.37 6.52
CA LEU A 219 22.37 -13.14 5.86
C LEU A 219 23.90 -13.05 5.86
N LEU A 220 24.56 -13.50 6.93
CA LEU A 220 26.03 -13.58 6.99
C LEU A 220 26.58 -14.59 5.97
N ASP A 221 25.92 -15.73 5.79
CA ASP A 221 26.26 -16.69 4.74
C ASP A 221 26.14 -16.06 3.34
N CYS A 222 25.12 -15.24 3.10
CA CYS A 222 25.00 -14.47 1.87
C CYS A 222 26.16 -13.48 1.70
N GLU A 223 26.53 -12.74 2.75
CA GLU A 223 27.67 -11.81 2.74
C GLU A 223 28.99 -12.50 2.38
N ASN A 224 29.22 -13.72 2.89
CA ASN A 224 30.43 -14.51 2.61
C ASN A 224 30.60 -14.86 1.12
N THR A 225 29.52 -14.81 0.34
CA THR A 225 29.55 -15.06 -1.12
C THR A 225 29.69 -13.80 -1.97
N VAL A 226 29.73 -12.62 -1.35
CA VAL A 226 29.83 -11.34 -2.06
C VAL A 226 31.22 -11.16 -2.67
N THR A 227 31.25 -10.86 -3.97
CA THR A 227 32.48 -10.67 -4.74
C THR A 227 32.87 -9.19 -4.79
N GLU A 228 34.16 -8.91 -5.03
CA GLU A 228 34.64 -7.53 -5.17
C GLU A 228 34.02 -6.81 -6.40
N GLU A 229 33.69 -7.56 -7.46
CA GLU A 229 33.01 -7.01 -8.64
C GLU A 229 31.60 -6.51 -8.31
N GLU A 230 30.82 -7.29 -7.55
CA GLU A 230 29.49 -6.89 -7.09
C GLU A 230 29.57 -5.66 -6.18
N ILE A 231 30.57 -5.60 -5.28
CA ILE A 231 30.82 -4.44 -4.43
C ILE A 231 31.09 -3.19 -5.27
N GLU A 232 32.01 -3.26 -6.23
CA GLU A 232 32.35 -2.10 -7.07
C GLU A 232 31.20 -1.65 -7.98
N TYR A 233 30.35 -2.58 -8.43
CA TYR A 233 29.12 -2.24 -9.13
C TYR A 233 28.14 -1.51 -8.21
N LYS A 234 27.88 -2.06 -7.02
CA LYS A 234 26.95 -1.48 -6.04
C LYS A 234 27.42 -0.11 -5.52
N LYS A 235 28.73 0.10 -5.35
CA LYS A 235 29.30 1.43 -5.02
C LYS A 235 28.96 2.49 -6.07
N LYS A 236 29.07 2.15 -7.36
CA LYS A 236 28.70 3.06 -8.46
C LYS A 236 27.20 3.34 -8.45
N GLU A 237 26.37 2.33 -8.20
CA GLU A 237 24.92 2.50 -8.06
C GLU A 237 24.59 3.48 -6.92
N ILE A 238 25.17 3.28 -5.73
CA ILE A 238 25.00 4.16 -4.57
C ILE A 238 25.43 5.59 -4.91
N LEU A 239 26.63 5.80 -5.45
CA LEU A 239 27.14 7.13 -5.77
C LEU A 239 26.36 7.85 -6.89
N ASN A 240 25.63 7.11 -7.74
CA ASN A 240 24.74 7.70 -8.74
C ASN A 240 23.41 8.20 -8.14
N LEU A 241 22.96 7.58 -7.05
CA LEU A 241 21.69 7.87 -6.38
C LEU A 241 21.82 8.94 -5.30
N PHE A 242 22.92 8.94 -4.55
CA PHE A 242 23.13 9.79 -3.38
C PHE A 242 24.14 10.91 -3.63
N GLU A 243 23.95 12.03 -2.93
CA GLU A 243 24.99 13.06 -2.76
C GLU A 243 25.79 12.82 -1.47
N THR A 244 27.08 13.19 -1.46
CA THR A 244 27.99 12.99 -0.31
C THR A 244 28.62 14.31 0.15
N PRO A 245 27.80 15.27 0.62
CA PRO A 245 28.25 16.60 1.02
C PRO A 245 29.13 16.56 2.28
N GLU A 246 29.89 17.63 2.50
CA GLU A 246 30.61 17.85 3.75
C GLU A 246 29.64 17.92 4.95
N PRO A 247 30.06 17.48 6.14
CA PRO A 247 29.26 17.59 7.36
C PRO A 247 29.01 19.06 7.72
N GLN A 248 27.88 19.32 8.40
CA GLN A 248 27.48 20.66 8.81
C GLN A 248 27.63 20.84 10.32
N SER A 249 26.52 20.99 11.05
CA SER A 249 26.53 21.33 12.47
C SER A 249 26.56 20.13 13.43
N ASP A 250 26.31 18.92 12.94
CA ASP A 250 26.28 17.72 13.80
C ASP A 250 27.69 17.11 13.92
N PRO A 251 28.27 17.06 15.15
CA PRO A 251 29.62 16.54 15.39
C PRO A 251 29.74 15.02 15.19
N VAL A 252 28.62 14.31 15.02
CA VAL A 252 28.62 12.86 14.77
C VAL A 252 28.77 12.56 13.27
N THR A 253 28.48 13.52 12.40
CA THR A 253 28.50 13.36 10.95
C THR A 253 29.87 13.66 10.34
N GLU A 254 30.26 12.83 9.38
CA GLU A 254 31.46 12.99 8.55
C GLU A 254 31.11 12.83 7.07
N LYS A 255 31.98 13.30 6.18
CA LYS A 255 31.87 12.99 4.76
C LYS A 255 31.98 11.48 4.58
N LEU A 256 31.17 10.92 3.66
CA LEU A 256 31.21 9.49 3.34
C LEU A 256 32.65 9.03 3.07
N THR A 257 33.12 8.07 3.86
CA THR A 257 34.44 7.45 3.68
C THR A 257 34.39 6.32 2.67
N ASP A 258 35.52 6.02 2.03
CA ASP A 258 35.62 4.89 1.09
C ASP A 258 35.36 3.54 1.78
N GLU A 259 35.70 3.43 3.06
CA GLU A 259 35.47 2.22 3.87
C GLU A 259 33.98 2.03 4.17
N ASP A 260 33.29 3.06 4.65
CA ASP A 260 31.85 2.98 4.92
C ASP A 260 31.05 2.74 3.64
N LEU A 261 31.48 3.33 2.51
CA LEU A 261 30.89 3.05 1.21
C LEU A 261 31.11 1.59 0.79
N LYS A 262 32.30 1.02 1.04
CA LYS A 262 32.60 -0.38 0.75
C LYS A 262 31.76 -1.34 1.60
N VAL A 263 31.61 -1.06 2.89
CA VAL A 263 30.76 -1.83 3.81
C VAL A 263 29.30 -1.73 3.37
N ALA A 264 28.77 -0.53 3.15
CA ALA A 264 27.39 -0.32 2.71
C ALA A 264 27.08 -1.06 1.40
N ALA A 265 27.99 -1.04 0.44
CA ALA A 265 27.85 -1.76 -0.83
C ALA A 265 27.86 -3.27 -0.64
N ARG A 266 28.78 -3.81 0.17
CA ARG A 266 28.84 -5.25 0.49
C ARG A 266 27.55 -5.73 1.15
N VAL A 267 27.08 -5.02 2.16
CA VAL A 267 25.87 -5.35 2.90
C VAL A 267 24.63 -5.26 1.99
N ALA A 268 24.55 -4.25 1.13
CA ALA A 268 23.45 -4.14 0.17
C ALA A 268 23.40 -5.33 -0.82
N VAL A 269 24.55 -5.82 -1.29
CA VAL A 269 24.61 -7.03 -2.13
C VAL A 269 24.21 -8.28 -1.33
N ALA A 270 24.66 -8.40 -0.07
CA ALA A 270 24.27 -9.51 0.79
C ALA A 270 22.74 -9.56 0.99
N LEU A 271 22.12 -8.40 1.22
CA LEU A 271 20.66 -8.26 1.30
C LEU A 271 19.95 -8.65 -0.01
N ASP A 272 20.46 -8.20 -1.16
CA ASP A 272 19.90 -8.59 -2.47
C ASP A 272 19.88 -10.13 -2.62
N LYS A 273 21.01 -10.80 -2.28
CA LYS A 273 21.12 -12.26 -2.32
C LYS A 273 20.20 -12.96 -1.32
N PHE A 274 20.10 -12.42 -0.11
CA PHE A 274 19.25 -12.97 0.95
C PHE A 274 17.76 -12.91 0.58
N VAL A 275 17.30 -11.77 0.06
CA VAL A 275 15.93 -11.59 -0.41
C VAL A 275 15.59 -12.61 -1.50
N ASP A 276 16.49 -12.82 -2.46
CA ASP A 276 16.29 -13.76 -3.57
C ASP A 276 16.35 -15.23 -3.10
N ALA A 277 17.23 -15.56 -2.15
CA ALA A 277 17.37 -16.92 -1.63
C ALA A 277 16.11 -17.41 -0.90
N HIS A 278 15.40 -16.52 -0.21
CA HIS A 278 14.20 -16.84 0.56
C HIS A 278 12.87 -16.50 -0.13
N ASP A 279 12.93 -15.91 -1.33
CA ASP A 279 11.77 -15.43 -2.09
C ASP A 279 10.89 -14.51 -1.24
N LEU A 280 11.48 -13.41 -0.76
CA LEU A 280 10.83 -12.48 0.15
C LEU A 280 10.18 -11.29 -0.60
N ASP A 281 9.06 -10.80 -0.05
CA ASP A 281 8.41 -9.54 -0.45
C ASP A 281 8.61 -8.42 0.60
N GLY A 282 9.18 -8.72 1.78
CA GLY A 282 9.56 -7.73 2.79
C GLY A 282 10.43 -8.35 3.88
N LEU A 283 10.99 -7.51 4.77
CA LEU A 283 11.85 -7.96 5.87
C LEU A 283 11.72 -7.09 7.11
N ALA A 284 11.27 -7.66 8.22
CA ALA A 284 11.41 -7.07 9.54
C ALA A 284 12.60 -7.71 10.26
N TYR A 285 13.51 -6.91 10.82
CA TYR A 285 14.77 -7.42 11.33
C TYR A 285 15.19 -6.78 12.65
N TYR A 286 15.99 -7.50 13.43
CA TYR A 286 16.69 -6.99 14.60
C TYR A 286 18.19 -6.88 14.35
N TYR A 287 18.81 -5.83 14.87
CA TYR A 287 20.18 -5.42 14.54
C TYR A 287 21.21 -5.71 15.65
N GLU A 288 21.14 -6.90 16.25
CA GLU A 288 22.09 -7.30 17.31
C GLU A 288 22.76 -8.65 17.02
N GLY A 289 23.94 -8.85 17.59
CA GLY A 289 24.72 -10.08 17.50
C GLY A 289 25.79 -10.12 18.58
N GLN A 290 26.71 -11.08 18.50
CA GLN A 290 27.84 -11.11 19.43
C GLN A 290 28.65 -9.82 19.31
N GLN A 291 28.99 -9.20 20.44
CA GLN A 291 29.83 -7.99 20.46
C GLN A 291 31.11 -8.20 19.65
N ASP A 292 31.43 -7.23 18.79
CA ASP A 292 32.60 -7.20 17.90
C ASP A 292 32.66 -8.36 16.88
N SER A 293 31.53 -9.01 16.59
CA SER A 293 31.44 -10.06 15.57
C SER A 293 31.15 -9.51 14.16
N PRO A 294 31.53 -10.25 13.10
CA PRO A 294 31.11 -9.96 11.73
C PRO A 294 29.59 -9.85 11.59
N LEU A 295 28.85 -10.74 12.28
CA LEU A 295 27.39 -10.71 12.29
C LEU A 295 26.85 -9.36 12.79
N ARG A 296 27.35 -8.89 13.94
CA ARG A 296 26.92 -7.60 14.50
C ARG A 296 27.25 -6.45 13.55
N GLN A 297 28.45 -6.45 12.95
CA GLN A 297 28.83 -5.44 11.96
C GLN A 297 27.86 -5.43 10.78
N LEU A 298 27.54 -6.59 10.23
CA LEU A 298 26.60 -6.76 9.10
C LEU A 298 25.20 -6.22 9.45
N VAL A 299 24.57 -6.70 10.52
CA VAL A 299 23.19 -6.33 10.86
C VAL A 299 23.03 -4.87 11.30
N THR A 300 24.10 -4.22 11.78
CA THR A 300 24.09 -2.78 12.10
C THR A 300 24.25 -1.88 10.87
N ASN A 301 24.76 -2.40 9.74
CA ASN A 301 25.09 -1.63 8.54
C ASN A 301 24.05 -1.77 7.39
N LEU A 302 22.83 -2.18 7.70
CA LEU A 302 21.78 -2.46 6.70
C LEU A 302 21.16 -1.19 6.06
N ILE A 303 21.41 0.00 6.61
CA ILE A 303 20.69 1.26 6.31
C ILE A 303 20.60 1.57 4.80
N VAL A 304 21.72 1.48 4.08
CA VAL A 304 21.79 1.81 2.64
C VAL A 304 21.05 0.76 1.81
N GLY A 305 21.35 -0.53 2.03
CA GLY A 305 20.68 -1.63 1.36
C GLY A 305 19.17 -1.60 1.56
N ASN A 306 18.73 -1.30 2.79
CA ASN A 306 17.32 -1.20 3.09
C ASN A 306 16.63 -0.05 2.38
N SER A 307 17.29 1.10 2.25
CA SER A 307 16.73 2.25 1.55
C SER A 307 16.59 1.98 0.04
N LEU A 308 17.56 1.26 -0.55
CA LEU A 308 17.50 0.81 -1.94
C LEU A 308 16.35 -0.20 -2.15
N LEU A 309 16.26 -1.22 -1.29
CA LEU A 309 15.19 -2.23 -1.36
C LEU A 309 13.81 -1.62 -1.12
N THR A 310 13.67 -0.74 -0.12
CA THR A 310 12.41 -0.03 0.16
C THR A 310 11.97 0.79 -1.04
N ALA A 311 12.88 1.53 -1.68
CA ALA A 311 12.55 2.26 -2.90
C ALA A 311 12.23 1.37 -4.11
N ALA A 312 12.73 0.13 -4.12
CA ALA A 312 12.39 -0.89 -5.11
C ALA A 312 11.06 -1.62 -4.77
N GLY A 313 10.29 -1.13 -3.80
CA GLY A 313 9.00 -1.69 -3.40
C GLY A 313 9.10 -2.95 -2.54
N PHE A 314 10.21 -3.12 -1.81
CA PHE A 314 10.41 -4.18 -0.81
C PHE A 314 10.44 -3.54 0.59
N PRO A 315 9.34 -3.53 1.35
CA PRO A 315 9.30 -2.95 2.69
C PRO A 315 10.32 -3.60 3.62
N MET A 316 11.10 -2.76 4.29
CA MET A 316 11.97 -3.18 5.37
C MET A 316 11.59 -2.47 6.66
N CYS A 317 11.73 -3.10 7.81
CA CYS A 317 11.54 -2.46 9.11
C CYS A 317 12.59 -2.93 10.09
N GLY A 318 13.27 -1.97 10.73
CA GLY A 318 14.13 -2.27 11.87
C GLY A 318 13.30 -2.66 13.09
N GLU A 319 14.00 -3.01 14.17
CA GLU A 319 13.39 -3.27 15.48
C GLU A 319 12.33 -4.38 15.47
N SER A 320 12.41 -5.26 14.48
CA SER A 320 11.52 -6.40 14.30
C SER A 320 10.03 -5.97 14.16
N ASP A 321 9.79 -4.75 13.65
CA ASP A 321 8.43 -4.21 13.49
C ASP A 321 7.71 -4.76 12.26
N LEU A 322 7.06 -5.92 12.44
CA LEU A 322 6.21 -6.53 11.43
C LEU A 322 4.97 -5.69 11.08
N LYS A 323 4.42 -4.93 12.03
CA LYS A 323 3.18 -4.16 11.82
C LYS A 323 3.43 -2.99 10.88
N THR A 324 4.52 -2.26 11.10
CA THR A 324 4.91 -1.18 10.18
C THR A 324 5.40 -1.74 8.85
N CYS A 325 6.02 -2.92 8.81
CA CYS A 325 6.40 -3.57 7.55
C CYS A 325 5.17 -3.81 6.65
N ILE A 326 4.05 -4.26 7.22
CA ILE A 326 2.77 -4.40 6.50
C ILE A 326 2.19 -3.03 6.11
N ALA A 327 2.27 -2.01 6.97
CA ALA A 327 1.85 -0.67 6.62
C ALA A 327 2.61 -0.12 5.40
N MET A 328 3.92 -0.31 5.38
CA MET A 328 4.78 0.08 4.27
C MET A 328 4.43 -0.67 3.00
N LEU A 329 4.15 -1.99 3.08
CA LEU A 329 3.67 -2.77 1.94
C LEU A 329 2.39 -2.15 1.36
N ILE A 330 1.38 -1.88 2.19
CA ILE A 330 0.11 -1.28 1.76
C ILE A 330 0.34 0.01 0.98
N MET A 331 1.13 0.93 1.54
CA MET A 331 1.39 2.23 0.90
C MET A 331 2.22 2.10 -0.38
N ASP A 332 3.16 1.17 -0.43
CA ASP A 332 3.97 0.92 -1.61
C ASP A 332 3.14 0.32 -2.75
N ARG A 333 2.18 -0.54 -2.44
CA ARG A 333 1.22 -1.11 -3.40
C ARG A 333 0.18 -0.11 -3.89
N LEU A 334 -0.03 1.00 -3.18
CA LEU A 334 -0.76 2.17 -3.66
C LEU A 334 0.11 3.12 -4.50
N ASP A 335 1.41 2.83 -4.66
CA ASP A 335 2.43 3.66 -5.35
C ASP A 335 2.58 5.08 -4.77
N ILE A 336 2.37 5.18 -3.46
CA ILE A 336 2.51 6.43 -2.70
C ILE A 336 3.76 6.43 -1.81
N GLY A 337 4.61 5.41 -1.91
CA GLY A 337 5.80 5.26 -1.07
C GLY A 337 5.59 4.23 0.03
N GLY A 338 5.59 4.63 1.30
CA GLY A 338 5.67 3.68 2.41
C GLY A 338 7.08 3.67 3.00
N SER A 339 7.54 4.85 3.40
CA SER A 339 8.78 5.02 4.16
C SER A 339 8.51 4.72 5.63
N PHE A 340 9.45 4.06 6.30
CA PHE A 340 9.45 3.97 7.75
C PHE A 340 9.63 5.36 8.36
N ALA A 341 8.85 5.66 9.39
CA ALA A 341 8.88 6.93 10.09
C ALA A 341 8.37 6.81 11.53
N GLU A 342 8.78 7.77 12.36
CA GLU A 342 8.31 8.04 13.71
C GLU A 342 8.23 9.57 13.91
N PHE A 343 7.74 9.99 15.08
CA PHE A 343 7.76 11.40 15.47
C PHE A 343 9.06 11.77 16.19
N HIS A 344 9.66 12.84 15.73
CA HIS A 344 10.82 13.53 16.31
C HIS A 344 10.36 14.80 17.05
N PRO A 345 11.27 15.65 17.58
CA PRO A 345 10.87 16.82 18.35
C PRO A 345 9.84 17.73 17.66
N ILE A 346 8.97 18.30 18.48
CA ILE A 346 7.91 19.21 18.05
C ILE A 346 8.45 20.64 18.08
N ASP A 347 8.25 21.39 17.00
CA ASP A 347 8.45 22.84 16.98
C ASP A 347 7.14 23.55 17.30
N PHE A 348 7.03 24.05 18.54
CA PHE A 348 5.85 24.78 18.99
C PHE A 348 5.80 26.25 18.52
N ASN A 349 6.91 26.80 18.00
CA ASN A 349 6.94 28.18 17.50
C ASN A 349 6.30 28.24 16.11
N GLU A 350 6.61 27.28 15.26
CA GLU A 350 6.09 27.19 13.89
C GLU A 350 4.93 26.21 13.75
N GLY A 351 4.68 25.35 14.75
CA GLY A 351 3.50 24.49 14.81
C GLY A 351 3.58 23.23 13.96
N PHE A 352 4.77 22.62 13.86
CA PHE A 352 5.00 21.36 13.15
C PHE A 352 5.67 20.32 14.05
N VAL A 353 5.61 19.05 13.64
CA VAL A 353 6.38 17.96 14.25
C VAL A 353 7.34 17.42 13.20
N LEU A 354 8.57 17.10 13.61
CA LEU A 354 9.50 16.41 12.72
C LEU A 354 9.03 14.97 12.53
N VAL A 355 8.98 14.51 11.28
CA VAL A 355 8.58 13.15 10.91
C VAL A 355 9.75 12.51 10.15
N GLY A 356 10.24 11.38 10.64
CA GLY A 356 11.53 10.87 10.20
C GLY A 356 11.89 9.53 10.84
N HIS A 357 13.06 8.99 10.52
CA HIS A 357 13.71 7.87 11.22
C HIS A 357 15.18 7.82 10.75
N ASP A 358 16.00 6.93 11.30
CA ASP A 358 17.36 6.63 10.79
C ASP A 358 17.38 5.63 9.60
N GLY A 359 16.19 5.22 9.14
CA GLY A 359 15.97 4.23 8.11
C GLY A 359 15.16 3.03 8.60
N PRO A 360 14.56 2.24 7.70
CA PRO A 360 14.75 2.27 6.25
C PRO A 360 13.73 3.14 5.51
N HIS A 361 14.16 3.76 4.41
CA HIS A 361 13.36 4.80 3.78
C HIS A 361 13.12 4.60 2.29
N HIS A 362 11.95 5.03 1.83
CA HIS A 362 11.55 4.93 0.43
C HIS A 362 12.13 6.11 -0.38
N ILE A 363 13.40 6.08 -0.77
CA ILE A 363 14.07 7.23 -1.43
C ILE A 363 13.43 7.71 -2.75
N ASN A 364 12.57 6.90 -3.37
CA ASN A 364 11.79 7.31 -4.55
C ASN A 364 10.72 8.38 -4.29
N ILE A 365 10.40 8.66 -3.01
CA ILE A 365 9.51 9.75 -2.58
C ILE A 365 10.28 10.92 -1.93
N ALA A 366 11.61 10.96 -2.07
CA ALA A 366 12.44 12.05 -1.57
C ALA A 366 12.23 13.35 -2.37
N GLU A 367 12.32 14.47 -1.68
CA GLU A 367 12.53 15.81 -2.25
C GLU A 367 14.01 15.94 -2.62
N GLY A 368 14.29 16.18 -3.91
CA GLY A 368 15.67 16.27 -4.41
C GLY A 368 16.43 14.94 -4.39
N LYS A 369 17.76 15.01 -4.39
CA LYS A 369 18.61 13.83 -4.25
C LYS A 369 18.84 13.51 -2.77
N PRO A 370 18.70 12.24 -2.34
CA PRO A 370 19.04 11.86 -0.98
C PRO A 370 20.54 11.99 -0.72
N VAL A 371 20.89 12.15 0.55
CA VAL A 371 22.26 12.39 1.04
C VAL A 371 22.77 11.16 1.77
N LEU A 372 24.05 10.83 1.58
CA LEU A 372 24.75 9.79 2.30
C LEU A 372 25.92 10.39 3.10
N ARG A 373 25.97 10.10 4.41
CA ARG A 373 27.01 10.58 5.34
C ARG A 373 27.59 9.43 6.14
N SER A 374 28.84 9.55 6.57
CA SER A 374 29.39 8.65 7.59
C SER A 374 28.98 9.14 8.98
N LEU A 375 28.57 8.21 9.84
CA LEU A 375 28.19 8.47 11.23
C LEU A 375 29.19 7.81 12.15
N SER A 376 29.86 8.59 13.00
CA SER A 376 30.81 8.08 14.00
C SER A 376 30.16 7.22 15.08
N LYS A 377 28.84 7.33 15.25
CA LYS A 377 28.00 6.43 16.04
C LYS A 377 26.58 6.45 15.50
N TYR A 378 25.91 5.32 15.56
CA TYR A 378 24.47 5.27 15.30
C TYR A 378 23.65 5.69 16.53
N HIS A 379 22.44 6.20 16.30
CA HIS A 379 21.50 6.57 17.36
C HIS A 379 20.70 5.33 17.80
N GLY A 380 20.67 5.03 19.10
CA GLY A 380 19.88 3.92 19.63
C GLY A 380 20.40 2.51 19.31
N LYS A 381 21.37 2.36 18.40
CA LYS A 381 21.95 1.08 17.99
C LYS A 381 23.48 1.06 18.07
N PRO A 382 24.11 -0.12 18.24
CA PRO A 382 25.56 -0.26 18.23
C PRO A 382 26.17 0.06 16.87
N GLY A 383 27.43 0.54 16.86
CA GLY A 383 28.23 0.67 15.64
C GLY A 383 28.26 2.07 15.02
N SER A 384 28.83 2.13 13.82
CA SER A 384 29.09 3.32 13.01
C SER A 384 29.09 2.92 11.53
N GLY A 385 28.88 3.88 10.63
CA GLY A 385 28.92 3.62 9.19
C GLY A 385 28.07 4.62 8.39
N ALA A 386 27.70 4.24 7.16
CA ALA A 386 26.93 5.12 6.27
C ALA A 386 25.46 5.25 6.72
N GLY A 387 24.97 6.48 6.87
CA GLY A 387 23.58 6.85 7.13
C GLY A 387 22.93 7.56 5.95
N VAL A 388 21.61 7.40 5.79
CA VAL A 388 20.81 7.97 4.70
C VAL A 388 19.94 9.11 5.22
N GLU A 389 20.11 10.29 4.65
CA GLU A 389 19.39 11.52 4.99
C GLU A 389 18.59 12.00 3.78
N PHE A 390 17.29 12.21 3.95
CA PHE A 390 16.51 13.02 3.01
C PHE A 390 15.30 13.68 3.66
N LYS A 391 14.57 14.43 2.84
CA LYS A 391 13.27 15.02 3.18
C LYS A 391 12.23 14.44 2.24
N ILE A 392 11.06 14.02 2.73
CA ILE A 392 9.98 13.58 1.83
C ILE A 392 9.54 14.72 0.91
N LYS A 393 9.06 14.38 -0.28
CA LYS A 393 8.52 15.33 -1.26
C LYS A 393 7.57 16.32 -0.60
N GLU A 394 7.68 17.60 -0.96
CA GLU A 394 6.80 18.64 -0.44
C GLU A 394 5.35 18.46 -0.91
N GLY A 395 4.41 18.83 -0.04
CA GLY A 395 2.98 18.72 -0.27
C GLY A 395 2.29 17.63 0.57
N PRO A 396 1.13 17.13 0.11
CA PRO A 396 0.29 16.20 0.85
C PRO A 396 1.04 14.93 1.29
N ILE A 397 0.81 14.51 2.54
CA ILE A 397 1.34 13.26 3.10
C ILE A 397 0.24 12.46 3.81
N THR A 398 0.37 11.14 3.78
CA THR A 398 -0.49 10.19 4.51
C THR A 398 0.37 9.38 5.47
N MET A 399 -0.17 9.11 6.66
CA MET A 399 0.43 8.26 7.69
C MET A 399 -0.45 7.05 7.96
N LEU A 400 0.17 5.88 8.14
CA LEU A 400 -0.49 4.64 8.52
C LEU A 400 0.27 3.94 9.64
N SER A 401 -0.35 3.82 10.81
CA SER A 401 0.07 2.92 11.90
C SER A 401 -0.87 1.72 12.00
N ILE A 402 -0.33 0.56 12.36
CA ILE A 402 -1.12 -0.64 12.65
C ILE A 402 -0.98 -0.97 14.14
N GLY A 403 -2.05 -0.76 14.89
CA GLY A 403 -2.17 -1.11 16.30
C GLY A 403 -2.85 -2.47 16.51
N VAL A 404 -2.91 -2.89 17.78
CA VAL A 404 -3.64 -4.09 18.21
C VAL A 404 -4.65 -3.72 19.28
N THR A 405 -5.90 -4.11 19.08
CA THR A 405 -6.98 -3.92 20.04
C THR A 405 -6.83 -4.86 21.23
N SER A 406 -7.52 -4.58 22.34
CA SER A 406 -7.55 -5.47 23.51
C SER A 406 -8.06 -6.89 23.21
N GLY A 407 -8.79 -7.06 22.10
CA GLY A 407 -9.23 -8.37 21.60
C GLY A 407 -8.23 -9.10 20.70
N GLY A 408 -7.03 -8.55 20.50
CA GLY A 408 -5.98 -9.14 19.66
C GLY A 408 -6.16 -8.94 18.15
N LYS A 409 -7.17 -8.18 17.71
CA LYS A 409 -7.36 -7.81 16.29
C LYS A 409 -6.56 -6.56 15.94
N PHE A 410 -6.08 -6.47 14.70
CA PHE A 410 -5.43 -5.25 14.19
C PHE A 410 -6.41 -4.09 14.02
N LYS A 411 -5.88 -2.88 14.15
CA LYS A 411 -6.57 -1.60 13.92
C LYS A 411 -5.67 -0.68 13.10
N LEU A 412 -6.21 -0.07 12.05
CA LEU A 412 -5.51 0.89 11.21
C LEU A 412 -5.75 2.32 11.73
N ILE A 413 -4.67 3.06 12.00
CA ILE A 413 -4.72 4.42 12.51
C ILE A 413 -4.09 5.34 11.48
N LEU A 414 -4.89 6.28 10.99
CA LEU A 414 -4.62 7.05 9.79
C LEU A 414 -4.59 8.55 10.08
N ALA A 415 -3.69 9.26 9.42
CA ALA A 415 -3.65 10.72 9.43
C ALA A 415 -3.16 11.27 8.10
N GLU A 416 -3.58 12.50 7.81
CA GLU A 416 -3.17 13.27 6.64
C GLU A 416 -2.62 14.62 7.07
N GLY A 417 -1.56 15.06 6.40
CA GLY A 417 -0.88 16.32 6.67
C GLY A 417 -0.19 16.86 5.44
N GLU A 418 0.77 17.75 5.67
CA GLU A 418 1.61 18.37 4.64
C GLU A 418 3.09 18.29 5.03
N SER A 419 3.93 17.86 4.10
CA SER A 419 5.38 18.06 4.13
C SER A 419 5.70 19.46 3.62
N VAL A 420 6.22 20.33 4.49
CA VAL A 420 6.41 21.74 4.16
C VAL A 420 7.89 22.10 4.00
N HIS A 421 8.19 23.05 3.11
CA HIS A 421 9.52 23.63 2.93
C HIS A 421 10.16 24.12 4.23
N GLY A 422 11.48 23.98 4.37
CA GLY A 422 12.25 24.53 5.48
C GLY A 422 13.44 23.68 5.91
N PRO A 423 14.25 24.20 6.86
CA PRO A 423 15.42 23.49 7.36
C PRO A 423 15.04 22.24 8.15
N ILE A 424 15.89 21.22 8.07
CA ILE A 424 15.82 20.00 8.86
C ILE A 424 17.16 19.77 9.58
N PRO A 425 17.19 19.04 10.70
CA PRO A 425 18.44 18.73 11.39
C PRO A 425 19.39 17.92 10.48
N PRO A 426 20.66 18.35 10.28
CA PRO A 426 21.64 17.62 9.46
C PRO A 426 22.25 16.46 10.25
N THR A 427 21.41 15.51 10.64
CA THR A 427 21.74 14.43 11.59
C THR A 427 22.14 13.11 10.91
N GLY A 428 22.07 13.04 9.59
CA GLY A 428 22.22 11.78 8.86
C GLY A 428 20.95 10.91 8.85
N ASN A 429 19.85 11.42 9.39
CA ASN A 429 18.54 10.77 9.44
C ASN A 429 17.53 11.54 8.58
N THR A 430 16.54 10.83 8.03
CA THR A 430 15.45 11.48 7.29
C THR A 430 14.60 12.30 8.24
N ASN A 431 14.30 13.52 7.84
CA ASN A 431 13.44 14.43 8.61
C ASN A 431 12.58 15.25 7.65
N THR A 432 11.31 15.39 8.00
CA THR A 432 10.34 16.24 7.30
C THR A 432 9.59 17.09 8.31
N ARG A 433 9.30 18.34 7.93
CA ARG A 433 8.42 19.23 8.70
C ARG A 433 6.97 18.87 8.43
N GLY A 434 6.35 18.08 9.32
CA GLY A 434 4.97 17.64 9.21
C GLY A 434 3.99 18.61 9.84
N PHE A 435 3.13 19.21 9.02
CA PHE A 435 2.03 20.06 9.45
C PHE A 435 0.70 19.30 9.39
N PHE A 436 -0.08 19.35 10.47
CA PHE A 436 -1.32 18.59 10.59
C PHE A 436 -2.45 19.47 11.12
N LYS A 437 -3.65 19.28 10.56
CA LYS A 437 -4.86 20.00 10.94
C LYS A 437 -5.47 19.42 12.24
N PRO A 438 -6.14 20.24 13.07
CA PRO A 438 -6.24 21.69 12.99
C PRO A 438 -4.97 22.41 13.49
N ASP A 439 -4.18 21.76 14.34
CA ASP A 439 -2.89 22.22 14.85
C ASP A 439 -2.09 21.02 15.40
N VAL A 440 -0.77 21.15 15.52
CA VAL A 440 0.12 20.05 15.96
C VAL A 440 -0.25 19.48 17.33
N ARG A 441 -0.73 20.29 18.28
CA ARG A 441 -1.07 19.81 19.63
C ARG A 441 -2.35 18.99 19.60
N THR A 442 -3.37 19.48 18.90
CA THR A 442 -4.65 18.77 18.75
C THR A 442 -4.46 17.50 17.95
N PHE A 443 -3.71 17.54 16.86
CA PHE A 443 -3.39 16.38 16.05
C PHE A 443 -2.68 15.30 16.88
N LEU A 444 -1.55 15.61 17.50
CA LEU A 444 -0.77 14.61 18.24
C LEU A 444 -1.57 14.00 19.38
N LYS A 445 -2.40 14.79 20.09
CA LYS A 445 -3.30 14.27 21.13
C LYS A 445 -4.35 13.30 20.58
N ARG A 446 -4.90 13.56 19.38
CA ARG A 446 -5.84 12.64 18.73
C ARG A 446 -5.15 11.38 18.24
N TRP A 447 -3.96 11.52 17.63
CA TRP A 447 -3.15 10.39 17.19
C TRP A 447 -2.87 9.42 18.33
N VAL A 448 -2.30 9.90 19.44
CA VAL A 448 -1.96 9.03 20.58
C VAL A 448 -3.17 8.48 21.34
N ALA A 449 -4.33 9.14 21.25
CA ALA A 449 -5.55 8.65 21.88
C ALA A 449 -6.07 7.34 21.27
N GLU A 450 -5.71 7.06 20.02
CA GLU A 450 -6.07 5.81 19.33
C GLU A 450 -5.12 4.65 19.61
N GLY A 451 -4.04 4.87 20.37
CA GLY A 451 -3.04 3.86 20.73
C GLY A 451 -2.23 3.29 19.55
N PRO A 452 -1.64 4.13 18.67
CA PRO A 452 -0.78 3.66 17.60
C PRO A 452 0.55 3.12 18.13
N THR A 453 1.24 2.36 17.30
CA THR A 453 2.68 2.15 17.45
C THR A 453 3.43 3.47 17.34
N HIS A 454 4.62 3.57 17.94
CA HIS A 454 5.44 4.76 17.73
C HIS A 454 5.95 4.87 16.28
N HIS A 455 6.15 3.74 15.61
CA HIS A 455 6.40 3.67 14.18
C HIS A 455 5.13 3.75 13.34
N PHE A 456 5.28 4.23 12.11
CA PHE A 456 4.25 4.23 11.09
C PHE A 456 4.88 4.29 9.69
N ALA A 457 4.09 3.91 8.69
CA ALA A 457 4.43 4.13 7.30
C ALA A 457 4.02 5.55 6.87
N LEU A 458 4.89 6.19 6.09
CA LEU A 458 4.69 7.52 5.53
C LEU A 458 4.70 7.47 3.99
N GLY A 459 3.68 8.07 3.37
CA GLY A 459 3.56 8.19 1.92
C GLY A 459 3.14 9.59 1.49
N VAL A 460 3.25 9.84 0.19
CA VAL A 460 2.84 11.11 -0.44
C VAL A 460 1.36 11.08 -0.82
N GLY A 461 0.73 12.24 -0.97
CA GLY A 461 -0.70 12.33 -1.28
C GLY A 461 -1.60 12.23 -0.05
N HIS A 462 -2.90 12.46 -0.26
CA HIS A 462 -3.97 12.21 0.72
C HIS A 462 -4.73 10.94 0.31
N HIS A 463 -4.45 9.85 1.02
CA HIS A 463 -4.95 8.50 0.70
C HIS A 463 -5.60 7.81 1.91
N ALA A 464 -5.87 8.51 3.01
CA ALA A 464 -6.43 7.90 4.21
C ALA A 464 -7.78 7.23 3.95
N ARG A 465 -8.63 7.81 3.09
CA ARG A 465 -9.92 7.20 2.69
C ARG A 465 -9.76 5.94 1.87
N THR A 466 -8.77 5.88 0.97
CA THR A 466 -8.47 4.66 0.21
C THR A 466 -7.99 3.55 1.14
N ILE A 467 -7.14 3.87 2.12
CA ILE A 467 -6.67 2.90 3.12
C ILE A 467 -7.80 2.47 4.08
N GLU A 468 -8.73 3.37 4.43
CA GLU A 468 -9.95 3.04 5.17
C GLU A 468 -10.82 2.03 4.40
N LYS A 469 -10.98 2.18 3.07
CA LYS A 469 -11.66 1.17 2.24
C LYS A 469 -10.95 -0.18 2.26
N ILE A 470 -9.61 -0.19 2.26
CA ILE A 470 -8.83 -1.43 2.42
C ILE A 470 -9.13 -2.08 3.78
N ALA A 471 -9.20 -1.28 4.85
CA ALA A 471 -9.58 -1.75 6.19
C ALA A 471 -10.97 -2.41 6.17
N GLU A 472 -11.95 -1.76 5.53
CA GLU A 472 -13.32 -2.25 5.46
C GLU A 472 -13.43 -3.58 4.72
N VAL A 473 -12.67 -3.75 3.63
CA VAL A 473 -12.56 -4.99 2.85
C VAL A 473 -11.92 -6.11 3.65
N LEU A 474 -10.89 -5.81 4.44
CA LEU A 474 -10.20 -6.76 5.31
C LEU A 474 -10.93 -7.01 6.65
N ASP A 475 -12.07 -6.35 6.88
CA ASP A 475 -12.83 -6.37 8.13
C ASP A 475 -12.00 -5.95 9.36
N LEU A 476 -11.17 -4.93 9.18
CA LEU A 476 -10.35 -4.31 10.22
C LEU A 476 -10.99 -3.03 10.74
N GLU A 477 -10.78 -2.73 12.03
CA GLU A 477 -11.11 -1.42 12.57
C GLU A 477 -10.17 -0.37 11.98
N SER A 478 -10.70 0.80 11.61
CA SER A 478 -9.90 1.93 11.16
C SER A 478 -10.39 3.26 11.72
N VAL A 479 -9.48 4.20 11.88
CA VAL A 479 -9.79 5.57 12.33
C VAL A 479 -8.88 6.58 11.64
N ILE A 480 -9.49 7.66 11.13
CA ILE A 480 -8.76 8.82 10.60
C ILE A 480 -8.80 9.94 11.66
N VAL A 481 -7.65 10.32 12.21
CA VAL A 481 -7.58 11.26 13.35
C VAL A 481 -7.50 12.74 12.93
N THR A 482 -7.25 12.98 11.65
CA THR A 482 -7.22 14.31 11.03
C THR A 482 -8.55 14.60 10.33
N PRO A 483 -8.97 15.87 10.22
CA PRO A 483 -10.08 16.22 9.36
C PRO A 483 -9.73 15.86 7.91
N THR A 484 -10.49 14.94 7.31
CA THR A 484 -10.46 14.74 5.86
C THR A 484 -11.28 15.85 5.23
N ASP A 485 -10.70 16.63 4.31
CA ASP A 485 -11.48 17.59 3.55
C ASP A 485 -12.57 16.80 2.79
N ARG A 486 -13.85 17.13 3.03
CA ARG A 486 -14.98 16.44 2.37
C ARG A 486 -14.92 16.78 0.89
N VAL A 487 -14.54 15.81 0.04
CA VAL A 487 -14.71 15.90 -1.41
C VAL A 487 -16.18 15.76 -1.77
#